data_AF-A0A4Y7T070-F1
#
_entry.id   AF-A0A4Y7T070-F1
#
_cell.length_a   1.000
_cell.length_b   1.000
_cell.length_c   1.000
_cell.angle_alpha   90.00
_cell.angle_beta   90.00
_cell.angle_gamma   90.00
#
_symmetry.space_group_name_H-M   'P 1'
#
loop_
_entity.id
_entity.type
_entity.pdbx_description
1 polymer ?
#
loop_
_entity_poly.entity_id
_entity_poly.type
_entity_poly.pdbx_seq_one_letter_code
_entity_poly.pdbx_strand_id
1 'polypeptide(L)'
;MLPFASRLKSWLALPTGPQTPWVPSLRIQVQDERHQLQRVLYPPPTERFSKQFFQNISIGHLVDLRNYPSIAAESSLKTWQWSKSVPHSDIGTSVVPNEVVPNSRDLSRAYNGMGRAWIRGARSALVEFYHEGLEYKYVYSFAKLSLIKLVNEYAGPRKDLGKLLEYLSAPLIEQLGFRSVVDEFRRCSFLEGLSGFAITRCPIYKLPCLLGEQWIDQDILDPLIEMEYFRS
;
A
#
# COMPACT_ATOMS: atom_id res chain seq x y z
N MET A 1 -28.43 64.95 3.21
CA MET A 1 -29.48 65.83 2.66
C MET A 1 -29.79 65.37 1.25
N LEU A 2 -31.01 64.87 1.04
CA LEU A 2 -31.64 64.57 -0.26
C LEU A 2 -32.17 65.88 -0.87
N PRO A 3 -32.48 66.00 -2.20
CA PRO A 3 -33.71 65.41 -2.75
C PRO A 3 -33.79 65.02 -4.26
N PHE A 4 -34.69 64.04 -4.53
CA PHE A 4 -35.71 63.91 -5.61
C PHE A 4 -35.33 64.05 -7.10
N ALA A 5 -35.46 63.00 -7.94
CA ALA A 5 -36.66 62.56 -8.70
C ALA A 5 -36.48 62.86 -10.22
N SER A 6 -36.94 62.15 -11.25
CA SER A 6 -37.84 61.00 -11.47
C SER A 6 -37.78 60.58 -12.98
N ARG A 7 -38.15 59.32 -13.29
CA ARG A 7 -38.99 58.82 -14.43
C ARG A 7 -38.49 57.45 -14.93
N LEU A 8 -39.07 56.33 -14.52
CA LEU A 8 -40.27 55.64 -15.05
C LEU A 8 -40.22 55.30 -16.54
N LYS A 9 -40.08 54.00 -16.86
CA LYS A 9 -41.12 53.23 -17.58
C LYS A 9 -40.92 51.72 -17.40
N SER A 10 -42.05 51.07 -17.11
CA SER A 10 -42.35 49.64 -17.04
C SER A 10 -41.97 48.89 -18.33
N TRP A 11 -41.87 47.55 -18.36
CA TRP A 11 -43.01 46.66 -18.59
C TRP A 11 -42.73 45.23 -18.08
N LEU A 12 -43.78 44.64 -17.53
CA LEU A 12 -43.91 43.27 -17.02
C LEU A 12 -43.95 42.25 -18.16
N ALA A 13 -43.33 41.08 -17.94
CA ALA A 13 -43.92 39.77 -18.23
C ALA A 13 -43.03 38.64 -17.66
N LEU A 14 -43.50 37.96 -16.62
CA LEU A 14 -43.17 36.57 -16.32
C LEU A 14 -44.20 35.68 -17.02
N PRO A 15 -43.82 34.47 -17.44
CA PRO A 15 -44.53 33.31 -16.89
C PRO A 15 -43.59 32.20 -16.42
N THR A 16 -43.76 31.86 -15.15
CA THR A 16 -43.90 30.51 -14.57
C THR A 16 -43.45 29.31 -15.41
N GLY A 17 -42.42 28.62 -14.90
CA GLY A 17 -42.20 27.19 -15.06
C GLY A 17 -41.20 26.69 -14.01
N PRO A 18 -41.52 25.67 -13.19
CA PRO A 18 -40.55 25.12 -12.26
C PRO A 18 -39.57 24.24 -13.04
N GLN A 19 -38.40 24.77 -13.37
CA GLN A 19 -37.27 23.93 -13.76
C GLN A 19 -36.69 23.31 -12.48
N THR A 20 -37.03 22.06 -12.25
CA THR A 20 -36.29 21.20 -11.33
C THR A 20 -34.83 21.14 -11.79
N PRO A 21 -33.85 21.46 -10.93
CA PRO A 21 -32.46 21.24 -11.27
C PRO A 21 -32.23 19.74 -11.37
N TRP A 22 -31.67 19.31 -12.51
CA TRP A 22 -31.09 17.99 -12.68
C TRP A 22 -30.05 17.79 -11.57
N VAL A 23 -30.41 17.01 -10.56
CA VAL A 23 -29.45 16.48 -9.58
C VAL A 23 -28.71 15.34 -10.29
N PRO A 24 -27.40 15.42 -10.52
CA PRO A 24 -26.64 14.26 -10.97
C PRO A 24 -26.81 13.16 -9.93
N SER A 25 -27.28 12.00 -10.37
CA SER A 25 -27.53 10.82 -9.55
C SER A 25 -26.34 10.47 -8.65
N LEU A 26 -26.39 10.87 -7.37
CA LEU A 26 -25.47 10.46 -6.30
C LEU A 26 -25.38 8.93 -6.13
N ARG A 27 -26.26 8.16 -6.76
CA ARG A 27 -26.24 6.68 -6.73
C ARG A 27 -25.10 6.06 -7.54
N ILE A 28 -24.54 6.72 -8.55
CA ILE A 28 -23.49 6.13 -9.40
C ILE A 28 -22.11 6.25 -8.73
N GLN A 29 -21.81 7.35 -8.04
CA GLN A 29 -20.53 7.53 -7.34
C GLN A 29 -20.35 6.56 -6.16
N VAL A 30 -21.38 6.32 -5.35
CA VAL A 30 -21.29 5.43 -4.18
C VAL A 30 -21.03 3.97 -4.59
N GLN A 31 -21.49 3.56 -5.77
CA GLN A 31 -21.31 2.19 -6.24
C GLN A 31 -19.91 1.96 -6.83
N ASP A 32 -19.32 2.98 -7.48
CA ASP A 32 -17.94 2.94 -7.97
C ASP A 32 -16.94 2.93 -6.80
N GLU A 33 -17.16 3.75 -5.77
CA GLU A 33 -16.34 3.75 -4.55
C GLU A 33 -16.35 2.40 -3.83
N ARG A 34 -17.50 1.72 -3.75
CA ARG A 34 -17.59 0.37 -3.16
C ARG A 34 -16.79 -0.67 -3.94
N HIS A 35 -16.82 -0.62 -5.27
CA HIS A 35 -16.04 -1.55 -6.10
C HIS A 35 -14.54 -1.23 -6.06
N GLN A 36 -14.17 0.04 -5.96
CA GLN A 36 -12.77 0.45 -5.79
C GLN A 36 -12.24 0.03 -4.42
N LEU A 37 -12.98 0.27 -3.33
CA LEU A 37 -12.62 -0.20 -1.98
C LEU A 37 -12.52 -1.74 -1.92
N GLN A 38 -13.42 -2.45 -2.59
CA GLN A 38 -13.39 -3.92 -2.65
C GLN A 38 -12.18 -4.45 -3.43
N ARG A 39 -11.75 -3.78 -4.51
CA ARG A 39 -10.50 -4.12 -5.24
C ARG A 39 -9.24 -3.79 -4.46
N VAL A 40 -9.25 -2.76 -3.61
CA VAL A 40 -8.10 -2.43 -2.74
C VAL A 40 -7.95 -3.48 -1.64
N LEU A 41 -9.04 -3.93 -1.03
CA LEU A 41 -9.03 -4.95 0.03
C LEU A 41 -8.81 -6.36 -0.51
N TYR A 42 -9.27 -6.63 -1.73
CA TYR A 42 -9.19 -7.93 -2.40
C TYR A 42 -8.72 -7.75 -3.85
N PRO A 43 -7.45 -7.37 -4.06
CA PRO A 43 -6.92 -7.29 -5.42
C PRO A 43 -7.01 -8.65 -6.10
N PRO A 44 -7.10 -8.69 -7.45
CA PRO A 44 -6.89 -9.91 -8.20
C PRO A 44 -5.64 -10.65 -7.72
N PRO A 45 -5.61 -12.00 -7.72
CA PRO A 45 -4.46 -12.76 -7.23
C PRO A 45 -3.12 -12.30 -7.85
N THR A 46 -3.14 -11.88 -9.11
CA THR A 46 -1.99 -11.37 -9.86
C THR A 46 -1.52 -9.98 -9.45
N GLU A 47 -2.41 -9.17 -8.86
CA GLU A 47 -2.11 -7.81 -8.39
C GLU A 47 -1.81 -7.74 -6.89
N ARG A 48 -2.14 -8.82 -6.16
CA ARG A 48 -1.85 -8.92 -4.73
C ARG A 48 -0.34 -8.87 -4.50
N PHE A 49 0.09 -8.03 -3.55
CA PHE A 49 1.51 -7.72 -3.30
C PHE A 49 2.25 -7.07 -4.47
N SER A 50 1.53 -6.57 -5.48
CA SER A 50 2.13 -5.68 -6.48
C SER A 50 2.50 -4.33 -5.86
N LYS A 51 3.26 -3.53 -6.60
CA LYS A 51 3.56 -2.15 -6.18
C LYS A 51 2.28 -1.34 -5.97
N GLN A 52 1.29 -1.50 -6.84
CA GLN A 52 0.00 -0.80 -6.73
C GLN A 52 -0.77 -1.22 -5.48
N PHE A 53 -0.72 -2.50 -5.10
CA PHE A 53 -1.28 -2.97 -3.84
C PHE A 53 -0.64 -2.25 -2.64
N PHE A 54 0.69 -2.20 -2.58
CA PHE A 54 1.39 -1.51 -1.50
C PHE A 54 1.19 0.01 -1.50
N GLN A 55 0.90 0.62 -2.65
CA GLN A 55 0.55 2.05 -2.75
C GLN A 55 -0.84 2.37 -2.18
N ASN A 56 -1.76 1.41 -2.29
CA ASN A 56 -3.17 1.64 -1.97
C ASN A 56 -3.60 1.04 -0.62
N ILE A 57 -2.82 0.11 -0.06
CA ILE A 57 -3.13 -0.45 1.26
C ILE A 57 -2.75 0.54 2.37
N SER A 58 -3.63 0.69 3.35
CA SER A 58 -3.35 1.47 4.54
C SER A 58 -2.40 0.74 5.49
N ILE A 59 -1.70 1.50 6.32
CA ILE A 59 -0.78 0.96 7.32
C ILE A 59 -1.48 -0.04 8.25
N GLY A 60 -2.65 0.32 8.79
CA GLY A 60 -3.43 -0.54 9.67
C GLY A 60 -3.80 -1.87 9.00
N HIS A 61 -4.35 -1.83 7.78
CA HIS A 61 -4.72 -3.04 7.06
C HIS A 61 -3.51 -3.92 6.71
N LEU A 62 -2.36 -3.31 6.35
CA LEU A 62 -1.16 -4.06 6.03
C LEU A 62 -0.59 -4.79 7.26
N VAL A 63 -0.53 -4.12 8.41
CA VAL A 63 -0.07 -4.73 9.67
C VAL A 63 -0.99 -5.88 10.06
N ASP A 64 -2.31 -5.66 10.02
CA ASP A 64 -3.35 -6.62 10.41
C ASP A 64 -3.54 -7.77 9.38
N LEU A 65 -2.81 -7.74 8.25
CA LEU A 65 -2.93 -8.73 7.19
C LEU A 65 -2.42 -10.12 7.63
N ARG A 66 -3.34 -10.95 8.15
CA ARG A 66 -3.03 -12.30 8.66
C ARG A 66 -2.44 -13.25 7.62
N ASN A 67 -2.74 -13.02 6.35
CA ASN A 67 -2.36 -13.89 5.24
C ASN A 67 -1.20 -13.35 4.40
N TYR A 68 -0.29 -12.64 5.05
CA TYR A 68 1.00 -12.27 4.48
C TYR A 68 1.86 -13.53 4.24
N PRO A 69 2.63 -13.62 3.13
CA PRO A 69 3.44 -14.80 2.84
C PRO A 69 4.52 -15.05 3.91
N SER A 70 4.81 -16.32 4.17
CA SER A 70 5.98 -16.72 4.95
C SER A 70 7.22 -16.59 4.05
N ILE A 71 8.32 -16.06 4.59
CA ILE A 71 9.58 -15.93 3.86
C ILE A 71 10.53 -16.97 4.40
N ALA A 72 11.08 -17.80 3.51
CA ALA A 72 12.09 -18.78 3.86
C ALA A 72 13.34 -18.10 4.45
N ALA A 73 14.07 -18.84 5.29
CA ALA A 73 15.30 -18.33 5.90
C ALA A 73 16.33 -17.97 4.83
N GLU A 74 17.28 -17.10 5.16
CA GLU A 74 18.44 -16.85 4.31
C GLU A 74 19.24 -18.15 4.10
N SER A 75 19.87 -18.29 2.94
CA SER A 75 20.60 -19.52 2.56
C SER A 75 19.69 -20.76 2.45
N SER A 76 18.39 -20.58 2.21
CA SER A 76 17.44 -21.70 2.02
C SER A 76 17.35 -22.19 0.58
N LEU A 77 17.74 -21.35 -0.38
CA LEU A 77 17.72 -21.68 -1.79
C LEU A 77 18.76 -22.75 -2.12
N LYS A 78 18.32 -23.84 -2.75
CA LYS A 78 19.22 -24.89 -3.25
C LYS A 78 19.74 -24.55 -4.63
N THR A 79 18.81 -24.26 -5.55
CA THR A 79 19.15 -23.99 -6.95
C THR A 79 18.05 -23.21 -7.64
N TRP A 80 18.40 -22.54 -8.73
CA TRP A 80 17.45 -21.93 -9.63
C TRP A 80 17.98 -21.97 -11.07
N GLN A 81 17.08 -22.10 -12.04
CA GLN A 81 17.43 -22.21 -13.46
C GLN A 81 16.39 -21.52 -14.35
N TRP A 82 16.83 -20.83 -15.39
CA TRP A 82 15.93 -20.22 -16.36
C TRP A 82 15.19 -21.27 -17.19
N SER A 83 13.91 -21.03 -17.44
CA SER A 83 13.07 -21.89 -18.27
C SER A 83 12.29 -21.08 -19.30
N LYS A 84 12.05 -21.70 -20.47
CA LYS A 84 11.15 -21.16 -21.51
C LYS A 84 9.68 -21.48 -21.22
N SER A 85 9.39 -22.35 -20.25
CA SER A 85 8.02 -22.71 -19.89
C SER A 85 7.27 -21.49 -19.35
N VAL A 86 6.00 -21.37 -19.74
CA VAL A 86 5.07 -20.39 -19.17
C VAL A 86 4.24 -21.13 -18.14
N PRO A 87 4.36 -20.83 -16.84
CA PRO A 87 3.48 -21.44 -15.85
C PRO A 87 2.06 -20.88 -16.04
N HIS A 88 1.07 -21.77 -15.97
CA HIS A 88 -0.35 -21.41 -16.05
C HIS A 88 -1.07 -21.59 -14.71
N SER A 89 -0.38 -22.13 -13.69
CA SER A 89 -0.93 -22.29 -12.35
C SER A 89 -0.76 -21.01 -11.55
N ASP A 90 -1.69 -20.75 -10.63
CA ASP A 90 -1.61 -19.62 -9.70
C ASP A 90 -0.30 -19.65 -8.90
N ILE A 91 0.15 -20.84 -8.46
CA ILE A 91 1.44 -21.03 -7.77
C ILE A 91 2.63 -20.57 -8.63
N GLY A 92 2.52 -20.53 -9.97
CA GLY A 92 3.58 -20.03 -10.84
C GLY A 92 3.44 -18.54 -11.21
N THR A 93 2.25 -17.94 -11.08
CA THR A 93 1.94 -16.62 -11.65
C THR A 93 1.59 -15.56 -10.60
N SER A 94 1.04 -15.93 -9.46
CA SER A 94 0.60 -15.05 -8.38
C SER A 94 1.19 -15.47 -7.04
N VAL A 95 1.24 -14.56 -6.06
CA VAL A 95 1.60 -14.91 -4.69
C VAL A 95 0.32 -15.19 -3.91
N VAL A 96 0.12 -16.45 -3.51
CA VAL A 96 -1.11 -16.88 -2.85
C VAL A 96 -1.08 -16.55 -1.35
N PRO A 97 -2.25 -16.42 -0.69
CA PRO A 97 -2.31 -16.18 0.75
C PRO A 97 -1.59 -17.28 1.54
N ASN A 98 -0.79 -16.91 2.54
CA ASN A 98 0.02 -17.85 3.34
C ASN A 98 1.04 -18.68 2.54
N GLU A 99 1.39 -18.27 1.31
CA GLU A 99 2.43 -18.94 0.55
C GLU A 99 3.78 -18.85 1.26
N VAL A 100 4.59 -19.91 1.17
CA VAL A 100 6.01 -19.85 1.51
C VAL A 100 6.78 -19.39 0.28
N VAL A 101 7.45 -18.24 0.38
CA VAL A 101 8.26 -17.68 -0.70
C VAL A 101 9.75 -17.71 -0.34
N PRO A 102 10.64 -17.87 -1.32
CA PRO A 102 12.08 -17.83 -1.08
C PRO A 102 12.55 -16.45 -0.60
N ASN A 103 13.68 -16.44 0.11
CA ASN A 103 14.33 -15.21 0.53
C ASN A 103 14.88 -14.44 -0.68
N SER A 104 14.68 -13.12 -0.71
CA SER A 104 15.15 -12.27 -1.80
C SER A 104 16.67 -12.21 -1.95
N ARG A 105 17.43 -12.36 -0.86
CA ARG A 105 18.90 -12.35 -0.89
C ARG A 105 19.45 -13.51 -1.70
N ASP A 106 18.85 -14.69 -1.53
CA ASP A 106 19.23 -15.90 -2.24
C ASP A 106 18.91 -15.79 -3.75
N LEU A 107 17.86 -15.06 -4.11
CA LEU A 107 17.43 -14.82 -5.49
C LEU A 107 18.07 -13.59 -6.16
N SER A 108 18.99 -12.88 -5.49
CA SER A 108 19.62 -11.66 -6.02
C SER A 108 20.20 -11.84 -7.44
N ARG A 109 20.88 -12.96 -7.69
CA ARG A 109 21.43 -13.30 -9.02
C ARG A 109 20.34 -13.55 -10.06
N ALA A 110 19.24 -14.18 -9.67
CA ALA A 110 18.10 -14.37 -10.55
C ALA A 110 17.50 -13.01 -10.93
N TYR A 111 17.18 -12.16 -9.96
CA TYR A 111 16.60 -10.83 -10.22
C TYR A 111 17.45 -9.99 -11.18
N ASN A 112 18.76 -9.97 -10.99
CA ASN A 112 19.69 -9.22 -11.85
C ASN A 112 19.86 -9.84 -13.25
N GLY A 113 19.47 -11.11 -13.43
CA GLY A 113 19.57 -11.86 -14.69
C GLY A 113 18.27 -11.88 -15.51
N MET A 114 17.11 -11.57 -14.91
CA MET A 114 15.79 -11.73 -15.54
C MET A 114 15.67 -11.02 -16.89
N GLY A 115 16.12 -9.76 -17.00
CA GLY A 115 16.04 -9.00 -18.26
C GLY A 115 16.82 -9.65 -19.40
N ARG A 116 18.04 -10.14 -19.13
CA ARG A 116 18.84 -10.87 -20.14
C ARG A 116 18.22 -12.21 -20.49
N ALA A 117 17.69 -12.93 -19.50
CA ALA A 117 17.02 -14.20 -19.72
C ALA A 117 15.77 -14.05 -20.59
N TRP A 118 14.99 -12.98 -20.39
CA TRP A 118 13.82 -12.65 -21.20
C TRP A 118 14.16 -12.49 -22.69
N ILE A 119 15.21 -11.71 -22.98
CA ILE A 119 15.72 -11.49 -24.35
C ILE A 119 16.14 -12.82 -24.99
N ARG A 120 16.68 -13.76 -24.20
CA ARG A 120 17.06 -15.11 -24.65
C ARG A 120 15.87 -16.09 -24.75
N GLY A 121 14.64 -15.61 -24.57
CA GLY A 121 13.42 -16.40 -24.71
C GLY A 121 12.96 -17.12 -23.45
N ALA A 122 13.62 -16.91 -22.30
CA ALA A 122 13.11 -17.44 -21.03
C ALA A 122 11.85 -16.66 -20.59
N ARG A 123 10.95 -17.36 -19.88
CA ARG A 123 9.68 -16.80 -19.37
C ARG A 123 9.47 -17.07 -17.89
N SER A 124 10.26 -17.97 -17.32
CA SER A 124 10.16 -18.39 -15.92
C SER A 124 11.52 -18.82 -15.36
N ALA A 125 11.56 -19.09 -14.06
CA ALA A 125 12.65 -19.78 -13.39
C ALA A 125 12.09 -21.00 -12.63
N LEU A 126 12.75 -22.15 -12.78
CA LEU A 126 12.62 -23.24 -11.83
C LEU A 126 13.40 -22.86 -10.58
N VAL A 127 12.77 -22.92 -9.41
CA VAL A 127 13.35 -22.54 -8.12
C VAL A 127 13.12 -23.68 -7.12
N GLU A 128 14.20 -24.09 -6.46
CA GLU A 128 14.20 -25.15 -5.44
C GLU A 128 14.77 -24.61 -4.13
N PHE A 129 14.03 -24.73 -3.03
CA PHE A 129 14.43 -24.20 -1.72
C PHE A 129 13.85 -25.02 -0.56
N TYR A 130 14.36 -24.80 0.65
CA TYR A 130 13.87 -25.43 1.88
C TYR A 130 13.14 -24.45 2.80
N HIS A 131 12.11 -24.92 3.48
CA HIS A 131 11.50 -24.19 4.59
C HIS A 131 10.95 -25.18 5.61
N GLU A 132 11.31 -25.01 6.89
CA GLU A 132 10.83 -25.86 7.99
C GLU A 132 10.97 -27.37 7.74
N GLY A 133 12.09 -27.78 7.13
CA GLY A 133 12.36 -29.19 6.81
C GLY A 133 11.66 -29.73 5.56
N LEU A 134 10.82 -28.92 4.89
CA LEU A 134 10.15 -29.28 3.65
C LEU A 134 10.88 -28.71 2.44
N GLU A 135 10.89 -29.49 1.36
CA GLU A 135 11.45 -29.10 0.07
C GLU A 135 10.35 -28.55 -0.85
N TYR A 136 10.63 -27.40 -1.45
CA TYR A 136 9.76 -26.71 -2.38
C TYR A 136 10.42 -26.64 -3.75
N LYS A 137 9.69 -26.99 -4.80
CA LYS A 137 10.15 -26.96 -6.19
C LYS A 137 9.07 -26.40 -7.09
N TYR A 138 9.30 -25.20 -7.62
CA TYR A 138 8.29 -24.48 -8.39
C TYR A 138 8.86 -23.82 -9.64
N VAL A 139 8.00 -23.62 -10.62
CA VAL A 139 8.30 -22.82 -11.82
C VAL A 139 7.61 -21.47 -11.66
N TYR A 140 8.39 -20.43 -11.34
CA TYR A 140 7.90 -19.08 -11.14
C TYR A 140 8.03 -18.24 -12.40
N SER A 141 6.95 -17.59 -12.80
CA SER A 141 7.00 -16.55 -13.83
C SER A 141 7.84 -15.36 -13.36
N PHE A 142 8.33 -14.56 -14.31
CA PHE A 142 9.06 -13.33 -13.99
C PHE A 142 8.19 -12.29 -13.26
N ALA A 143 6.89 -12.28 -13.54
CA ALA A 143 5.94 -11.46 -12.78
C ALA A 143 5.90 -11.91 -11.31
N LYS A 144 5.77 -13.21 -11.05
CA LYS A 144 5.78 -13.76 -9.69
C LYS A 144 7.08 -13.49 -8.94
N LEU A 145 8.24 -13.64 -9.58
CA LEU A 145 9.53 -13.28 -8.99
C LEU A 145 9.58 -11.81 -8.56
N SER A 146 8.97 -10.91 -9.35
CA SER A 146 8.87 -9.49 -9.00
C SER A 146 7.95 -9.25 -7.79
N LEU A 147 6.85 -10.00 -7.68
CA LEU A 147 5.98 -9.95 -6.49
C LEU A 147 6.69 -10.48 -5.25
N ILE A 148 7.39 -11.61 -5.35
CA ILE A 148 8.19 -12.18 -4.24
C ILE A 148 9.24 -11.18 -3.76
N LYS A 149 9.89 -10.45 -4.68
CA LYS A 149 10.83 -9.39 -4.34
C LYS A 149 10.17 -8.30 -3.48
N LEU A 150 9.00 -7.80 -3.88
CA LEU A 150 8.27 -6.77 -3.11
C LEU A 150 7.81 -7.29 -1.74
N VAL A 151 7.32 -8.54 -1.67
CA VAL A 151 6.95 -9.19 -0.41
C VAL A 151 8.13 -9.22 0.55
N ASN A 152 9.31 -9.58 0.06
CA ASN A 152 10.53 -9.59 0.87
C ASN A 152 10.95 -8.17 1.29
N GLU A 153 10.92 -7.22 0.37
CA GLU A 153 11.33 -5.83 0.59
C GLU A 153 10.49 -5.16 1.70
N TYR A 154 9.17 -5.39 1.71
CA TYR A 154 8.27 -4.75 2.67
C TYR A 154 7.95 -5.58 3.91
N ALA A 155 8.47 -6.81 4.03
CA ALA A 155 8.23 -7.65 5.21
C ALA A 155 8.84 -7.07 6.49
N GLY A 156 10.04 -6.50 6.41
CA GLY A 156 10.68 -5.79 7.52
C GLY A 156 9.88 -4.56 7.94
N PRO A 157 9.68 -3.57 7.04
CA PRO A 157 8.87 -2.39 7.30
C PRO A 157 7.49 -2.68 7.89
N ARG A 158 6.78 -3.70 7.38
CA ARG A 158 5.49 -4.13 7.92
C ARG A 158 5.59 -4.55 9.40
N LYS A 159 6.61 -5.35 9.76
CA LYS A 159 6.80 -5.80 11.15
C LYS A 159 7.12 -4.62 12.06
N ASP A 160 7.97 -3.71 11.60
CA ASP A 160 8.37 -2.56 12.41
C ASP A 160 7.22 -1.56 12.59
N LEU A 161 6.38 -1.35 11.56
CA LEU A 161 5.11 -0.63 11.71
C LEU A 161 4.18 -1.29 12.72
N GLY A 162 4.13 -2.62 12.77
CA GLY A 162 3.36 -3.33 13.79
C GLY A 162 3.79 -2.99 15.21
N LYS A 163 5.11 -3.00 15.45
CA LYS A 163 5.68 -2.60 16.75
C LYS A 163 5.39 -1.13 17.08
N LEU A 164 5.49 -0.24 16.09
CA LEU A 164 5.17 1.18 16.27
C LEU A 164 3.71 1.38 16.67
N LEU A 165 2.78 0.71 15.98
CA LEU A 165 1.36 0.78 16.33
C LEU A 165 1.08 0.22 17.71
N GLU A 166 1.72 -0.88 18.09
CA GLU A 166 1.62 -1.44 19.44
C GLU A 166 2.11 -0.46 20.51
N TYR A 167 3.25 0.18 20.27
CA TYR A 167 3.80 1.23 21.14
C TYR A 167 2.86 2.44 21.25
N LEU A 168 2.34 2.94 20.14
CA LEU A 168 1.42 4.09 20.11
C LEU A 168 0.07 3.77 20.76
N SER A 169 -0.34 2.52 20.78
CA SER A 169 -1.53 2.03 21.49
C SER A 169 -1.25 1.64 22.95
N ALA A 170 -0.05 1.88 23.48
CA ALA A 170 0.24 1.60 24.88
C ALA A 170 -0.56 2.55 25.79
N PRO A 171 -1.08 2.09 26.94
CA PRO A 171 -1.96 2.89 27.81
C PRO A 171 -1.37 4.25 28.22
N LEU A 172 -0.04 4.32 28.39
CA LEU A 172 0.65 5.56 28.74
C LEU A 172 0.57 6.61 27.61
N ILE A 173 0.69 6.18 26.36
CA ILE A 173 0.62 7.06 25.19
C ILE A 173 -0.84 7.44 24.91
N GLU A 174 -1.78 6.52 25.08
CA GLU A 174 -3.21 6.82 24.93
C GLU A 174 -3.69 7.89 25.92
N GLN A 175 -3.16 7.91 27.14
CA GLN A 175 -3.47 8.95 28.15
C GLN A 175 -3.05 10.35 27.73
N LEU A 176 -2.09 10.49 26.81
CA LEU A 176 -1.65 11.79 26.28
C LEU A 176 -2.63 12.36 25.24
N GLY A 177 -3.69 11.62 24.88
CA GLY A 177 -4.74 12.11 23.99
C GLY A 177 -4.46 11.96 22.50
N PHE A 178 -3.42 11.21 22.10
CA PHE A 178 -3.02 11.04 20.69
C PHE A 178 -3.87 10.04 19.89
N ARG A 179 -4.98 9.55 20.44
CA ARG A 179 -5.76 8.48 19.81
C ARG A 179 -6.23 8.84 18.38
N SER A 180 -6.70 10.07 18.17
CA SER A 180 -7.13 10.52 16.84
C SER A 180 -5.97 10.51 15.83
N VAL A 181 -4.78 10.92 16.25
CA VAL A 181 -3.57 10.95 15.44
C VAL A 181 -3.13 9.53 15.07
N VAL A 182 -3.19 8.59 16.02
CA VAL A 182 -2.88 7.17 15.78
C VAL A 182 -3.89 6.54 14.83
N ASP A 183 -5.18 6.82 15.00
CA ASP A 183 -6.23 6.35 14.10
C ASP A 183 -6.02 6.87 12.67
N GLU A 184 -5.57 8.12 12.53
CA GLU A 184 -5.28 8.70 11.23
C GLU A 184 -4.01 8.12 10.60
N PHE A 185 -2.96 7.94 11.39
CA PHE A 185 -1.74 7.24 10.98
C PHE A 185 -2.05 5.84 10.43
N ARG A 186 -2.94 5.09 11.10
CA ARG A 186 -3.39 3.77 10.63
C ARG A 186 -4.10 3.81 9.27
N ARG A 187 -4.74 4.94 8.91
CA ARG A 187 -5.45 5.12 7.63
C ARG A 187 -4.53 5.56 6.50
N CYS A 188 -3.36 6.12 6.81
CA CYS A 188 -2.41 6.59 5.81
C CYS A 188 -1.94 5.44 4.91
N SER A 189 -1.66 5.76 3.64
CA SER A 189 -1.20 4.78 2.66
C SER A 189 0.21 4.33 3.03
N PHE A 190 0.48 3.02 2.91
CA PHE A 190 1.76 2.45 3.33
C PHE A 190 2.98 3.07 2.63
N LEU A 191 2.85 3.40 1.33
CA LEU A 191 3.89 4.07 0.55
C LEU A 191 3.68 5.59 0.41
N GLU A 192 2.78 6.18 1.20
CA GLU A 192 2.62 7.64 1.26
C GLU A 192 3.91 8.27 1.79
N GLY A 193 4.19 9.50 1.36
CA GLY A 193 5.33 10.28 1.87
C GLY A 193 4.89 11.14 3.04
N LEU A 194 5.78 11.37 4.00
CA LEU A 194 5.55 12.34 5.08
C LEU A 194 5.46 13.75 4.48
N SER A 195 4.32 14.41 4.69
CA SER A 195 4.15 15.85 4.44
C SER A 195 5.16 16.64 5.30
N GLY A 196 5.71 17.74 4.78
CA GLY A 196 6.73 18.54 5.47
C GLY A 196 8.17 18.23 5.06
N PHE A 197 8.49 16.99 4.68
CA PHE A 197 9.80 16.62 4.12
C PHE A 197 9.90 16.93 2.62
N ALA A 198 9.90 18.23 2.28
CA ALA A 198 9.87 18.72 0.90
C ALA A 198 11.02 18.21 0.00
N ILE A 199 12.15 17.80 0.59
CA ILE A 199 13.36 17.41 -0.14
C ILE A 199 13.48 15.89 -0.29
N THR A 200 13.03 15.09 0.68
CA THR A 200 13.41 13.67 0.75
C THR A 200 12.30 12.67 0.44
N ARG A 201 11.04 13.11 0.29
CA ARG A 201 9.87 12.20 0.08
C ARG A 201 10.00 10.94 0.94
N CYS A 202 10.28 11.11 2.23
CA CYS A 202 10.51 10.00 3.13
C CYS A 202 9.21 9.19 3.26
N PRO A 203 9.18 7.91 2.85
CA PRO A 203 7.98 7.10 2.97
C PRO A 203 7.61 6.90 4.44
N ILE A 204 6.32 6.95 4.75
CA ILE A 204 5.80 6.81 6.11
C ILE A 204 6.27 5.50 6.78
N TYR A 205 6.40 4.41 6.01
CA TYR A 205 6.86 3.13 6.55
C TYR A 205 8.27 3.13 7.14
N LYS A 206 9.06 4.20 6.94
CA LYS A 206 10.40 4.35 7.54
C LYS A 206 10.38 4.98 8.93
N LEU A 207 9.25 5.55 9.38
CA LEU A 207 9.14 6.09 10.75
C LEU A 207 9.54 5.11 11.85
N PRO A 208 9.19 3.80 11.78
CA PRO A 208 9.64 2.83 12.79
C PRO A 208 11.15 2.70 12.92
N CYS A 209 11.95 3.11 11.92
CA CYS A 209 13.41 3.09 12.02
C CYS A 209 13.94 4.06 13.10
N LEU A 210 13.12 5.02 13.55
CA LEU A 210 13.43 5.93 14.63
C LEU A 210 13.18 5.32 16.02
N LEU A 211 12.50 4.17 16.11
CA LEU A 211 12.29 3.46 17.37
C LEU A 211 13.65 2.95 17.91
N GLY A 212 14.04 3.44 19.09
CA GLY A 212 15.29 3.08 19.77
C GLY A 212 16.32 4.21 19.87
N GLU A 213 16.06 5.38 19.28
CA GLU A 213 16.90 6.57 19.44
C GLU A 213 16.64 7.29 20.79
N GLN A 214 17.50 8.22 21.21
CA GLN A 214 17.35 8.85 22.55
C GLN A 214 16.24 9.91 22.62
N TRP A 215 15.69 10.35 21.48
CA TRP A 215 14.71 11.44 21.36
C TRP A 215 13.43 11.02 20.59
N ILE A 216 13.10 9.72 20.63
CA ILE A 216 12.02 9.06 19.87
C ILE A 216 10.68 9.78 19.96
N ASP A 217 10.28 10.19 21.15
CA ASP A 217 8.93 10.72 21.36
C ASP A 217 8.75 11.99 20.54
N GLN A 218 9.77 12.83 20.45
CA GLN A 218 9.72 14.04 19.65
C GLN A 218 9.85 13.73 18.15
N ASP A 219 10.78 12.86 17.75
CA ASP A 219 11.01 12.54 16.33
C ASP A 219 9.89 11.70 15.68
N ILE A 220 9.03 11.04 16.46
CA ILE A 220 7.85 10.32 15.98
C ILE A 220 6.59 11.17 16.15
N LEU A 221 6.40 11.83 17.30
CA LEU A 221 5.18 12.62 17.53
C LEU A 221 5.17 13.89 16.69
N ASP A 222 6.29 14.58 16.49
CA ASP A 222 6.33 15.81 15.70
C ASP A 222 5.88 15.54 14.25
N PRO A 223 6.39 14.53 13.51
CA PRO A 223 5.87 14.20 12.19
C PRO A 223 4.39 13.79 12.19
N LEU A 224 3.92 13.07 13.20
CA LEU A 224 2.51 12.67 13.30
C LEU A 224 1.58 13.87 13.56
N ILE A 225 2.00 14.81 14.40
CA ILE A 225 1.30 16.06 14.66
C ILE A 225 1.35 16.95 13.41
N GLU A 226 2.49 17.07 12.74
CA GLU A 226 2.63 17.80 11.48
C GLU A 226 1.71 17.24 10.40
N MET A 227 1.60 15.92 10.28
CA MET A 227 0.67 15.28 9.35
C MET A 227 -0.78 15.70 9.60
N GLU A 228 -1.21 15.82 10.86
CA GLU A 228 -2.54 16.30 11.23
C GLU A 228 -2.68 17.81 10.96
N TYR A 229 -1.67 18.60 11.33
CA TYR A 229 -1.66 20.06 11.16
C TYR A 229 -1.77 20.47 9.69
N PHE A 230 -0.97 19.90 8.80
CA PHE A 230 -0.97 20.25 7.37
C PHE A 230 -2.20 19.75 6.60
N ARG A 231 -3.05 18.92 7.20
CA ARG A 231 -4.32 18.48 6.61
C ARG A 231 -5.50 19.38 6.98
N SER A 232 -5.38 20.18 8.05
CA SER A 232 -6.37 21.14 8.52
C SER A 232 -6.25 22.49 7.81
#